data_AF-A0A3E0P225-F1
#
_entry.id   AF-A0A3E0P225-F1
#
_cell.length_a   1.000
_cell.length_b   1.000
_cell.length_c   1.000
_cell.angle_alpha   90.00
_cell.angle_beta   90.00
_cell.angle_gamma   90.00
#
_symmetry.space_group_name_H-M   'P 1'
#
loop_
_entity.id
_entity.type
_entity.pdbx_description
1 polymer ?
#
loop_
_entity_poly.entity_id
_entity_poly.type
_entity_poly.pdbx_seq_one_letter_code
_entity_poly.pdbx_strand_id
1 'polypeptide(L)'
;MFKRAFFVWYCAAGHRVCSSEEITSQQCRECGAPRHRQCRHCGSPMPTFVVSAFDDSTGKPVNMPPVPSYCDRCGLAVPWNSYRRIVRRIATTVFRPIGSKRSR
;
A
#
# COMPACT_ATOMS: atom_id res chain seq x y z
N MET A 1 -5.52 -27.36 -3.63
CA MET A 1 -5.51 -25.89 -3.79
C MET A 1 -4.10 -25.46 -4.15
N PHE A 2 -3.87 -25.00 -5.37
CA PHE A 2 -2.52 -24.64 -5.84
C PHE A 2 -2.12 -23.26 -5.32
N LYS A 3 -0.89 -23.14 -4.84
CA LYS A 3 -0.31 -21.87 -4.38
C LYS A 3 0.72 -21.41 -5.40
N ARG A 4 0.76 -20.11 -5.67
CA ARG A 4 1.76 -19.48 -6.54
C ARG A 4 2.41 -18.30 -5.82
N ALA A 5 3.65 -18.02 -6.20
CA ALA A 5 4.34 -16.82 -5.78
C ALA A 5 3.83 -15.63 -6.61
N PHE A 6 3.55 -14.53 -5.92
CA PHE A 6 3.18 -13.26 -6.51
C PHE A 6 4.18 -12.20 -6.08
N PHE A 7 4.63 -11.38 -7.02
CA PHE A 7 5.41 -10.20 -6.72
C PHE A 7 4.50 -9.14 -6.09
N VAL A 8 4.94 -8.58 -4.97
CA VAL A 8 4.22 -7.53 -4.25
C VAL A 8 5.15 -6.36 -4.03
N TRP A 9 4.61 -5.16 -4.19
CA TRP A 9 5.27 -3.96 -3.69
C TRP A 9 4.25 -2.90 -3.31
N TYR A 10 4.77 -1.85 -2.66
CA TYR A 10 3.97 -0.78 -2.09
C TYR A 10 4.50 0.56 -2.58
N CYS A 11 3.61 1.45 -3.00
CA CYS A 11 3.98 2.82 -3.35
C CYS A 11 4.10 3.70 -2.11
N ALA A 12 4.67 4.90 -2.27
CA ALA A 12 4.76 5.88 -1.18
C ALA A 12 3.40 6.32 -0.61
N ALA A 13 2.30 6.11 -1.34
CA ALA A 13 0.94 6.34 -0.86
C ALA A 13 0.32 5.15 -0.12
N GLY A 14 0.94 3.96 -0.21
CA GLY A 14 0.47 2.74 0.45
C GLY A 14 -0.48 1.90 -0.39
N HIS A 15 -0.57 2.15 -1.70
CA HIS A 15 -1.22 1.24 -2.64
C HIS A 15 -0.37 -0.02 -2.77
N ARG A 16 -1.05 -1.17 -2.69
CA ARG A 16 -0.44 -2.49 -2.83
C ARG A 16 -0.62 -2.94 -4.28
N VAL A 17 0.48 -3.17 -4.96
CA VAL A 17 0.48 -3.69 -6.33
C VAL A 17 0.96 -5.13 -6.27
N CYS A 18 0.17 -6.03 -6.86
CA CYS A 18 0.46 -7.45 -6.92
C CYS A 18 0.41 -7.92 -8.38
N SER A 19 1.36 -8.78 -8.74
CA SER A 19 1.44 -9.37 -10.08
C SER A 19 1.98 -10.79 -9.99
N SER A 20 1.56 -11.65 -10.91
CA SER A 20 2.16 -12.98 -11.11
C SER A 20 3.53 -12.89 -11.80
N GLU A 21 3.86 -11.74 -12.37
CA GLU A 21 5.11 -11.46 -13.09
C GLU A 21 5.92 -10.40 -12.36
N GLU A 22 7.22 -10.33 -12.66
CA GLU A 22 8.09 -9.33 -12.06
C GLU A 22 7.59 -7.92 -12.37
N ILE A 23 7.42 -7.12 -11.31
CA ILE A 23 6.95 -5.75 -11.49
C ILE A 23 8.16 -4.87 -11.73
N THR A 24 8.33 -4.42 -12.96
CA THR A 24 9.43 -3.52 -13.38
C THR A 24 9.10 -2.04 -13.16
N SER A 25 7.82 -1.70 -13.04
CA SER A 25 7.39 -0.31 -12.81
C SER A 25 7.97 0.28 -11.53
N GLN A 26 8.48 1.51 -11.65
CA GLN A 26 8.94 2.34 -10.54
C GLN A 26 7.84 3.26 -9.99
N GLN A 27 6.70 3.34 -10.66
CA GLN A 27 5.59 4.23 -10.30
C GLN A 27 4.27 3.45 -10.15
N CYS A 28 3.44 3.94 -9.24
CA CYS A 28 2.12 3.38 -8.99
C CYS A 28 1.15 3.81 -10.08
N ARG A 29 0.47 2.85 -10.72
CA ARG A 29 -0.54 3.16 -11.75
C ARG A 29 -1.76 3.91 -11.19
N GLU A 30 -2.07 3.72 -9.91
CA GLU A 30 -3.24 4.36 -9.28
C GLU A 30 -3.00 5.83 -8.90
N CYS A 31 -1.76 6.21 -8.56
CA CYS A 31 -1.49 7.54 -8.01
C CYS A 31 -0.18 8.21 -8.46
N GLY A 32 0.59 7.57 -9.33
CA GLY A 32 1.90 8.05 -9.79
C GLY A 32 3.02 7.99 -8.74
N ALA A 33 2.71 7.73 -7.47
CA ALA A 33 3.70 7.73 -6.40
C ALA A 33 4.82 6.69 -6.64
N PRO A 34 6.07 7.01 -6.26
CA PRO A 34 7.21 6.12 -6.47
C PRO A 34 7.11 4.85 -5.63
N ARG A 35 7.75 3.79 -6.13
CA ARG A 35 7.90 2.51 -5.47
C ARG A 35 8.86 2.59 -4.28
N HIS A 36 8.50 1.91 -3.19
CA HIS A 36 9.42 1.62 -2.09
C HIS A 36 9.71 0.13 -2.00
N ARG A 37 11.00 -0.21 -2.09
CA ARG A 37 11.51 -1.58 -1.90
C ARG A 37 12.17 -1.79 -0.53
N GLN A 38 12.41 -0.72 0.22
CA GLN A 38 13.14 -0.72 1.48
C GLN A 38 12.49 0.25 2.47
N CYS A 39 12.67 -0.03 3.75
CA CYS A 39 12.32 0.89 4.83
C CYS A 39 13.22 2.13 4.76
N ARG A 40 12.64 3.33 4.74
CA ARG A 40 13.40 4.60 4.70
C ARG A 40 14.24 4.85 5.97
N HIS A 41 13.91 4.19 7.08
CA HIS A 41 14.59 4.40 8.35
C HIS A 41 15.78 3.47 8.57
N CYS A 42 15.62 2.18 8.28
CA CYS A 42 16.65 1.17 8.56
C CYS A 42 17.22 0.49 7.32
N GLY A 43 16.77 0.87 6.12
CA GLY A 43 17.20 0.26 4.85
C GLY A 43 16.75 -1.20 4.66
N SER A 44 16.08 -1.80 5.64
CA SER A 44 15.66 -3.20 5.54
C SER A 44 14.71 -3.41 4.36
N PRO A 45 14.88 -4.51 3.59
CA PRO A 45 14.03 -4.80 2.46
C PRO A 45 12.58 -5.01 2.92
N MET A 46 11.65 -4.46 2.14
CA MET A 46 10.23 -4.71 2.32
C MET A 46 9.85 -6.03 1.64
N PRO A 47 8.76 -6.70 2.06
CA PRO A 47 8.31 -7.93 1.41
C PRO A 47 8.08 -7.70 -0.09
N THR A 48 8.78 -8.48 -0.92
CA THR A 48 8.71 -8.38 -2.40
C THR A 48 7.94 -9.52 -3.05
N PHE A 49 7.61 -10.56 -2.28
CA PHE A 49 6.87 -11.72 -2.76
C PHE A 49 5.93 -12.26 -1.67
N VAL A 50 4.83 -12.85 -2.10
CA VAL A 50 3.87 -13.54 -1.24
C VAL A 50 3.45 -14.84 -1.91
N VAL A 51 3.29 -15.89 -1.12
CA VAL A 51 2.75 -17.16 -1.62
C VAL A 51 1.29 -17.22 -1.22
N SER A 52 0.40 -17.21 -2.21
CA SER A 52 -1.04 -17.28 -1.99
C SER A 52 -1.67 -18.30 -2.92
N ALA A 53 -2.82 -18.84 -2.50
CA ALA A 53 -3.75 -19.43 -3.45
C ALA A 53 -4.18 -18.37 -4.46
N PHE A 54 -4.47 -18.79 -5.69
CA PHE A 54 -4.90 -17.90 -6.75
C PHE A 54 -6.21 -18.39 -7.35
N ASP A 55 -7.00 -17.44 -7.83
CA ASP A 55 -8.22 -17.72 -8.55
C ASP A 55 -7.88 -17.86 -10.04
N ASP A 56 -8.15 -19.04 -10.60
CA ASP A 56 -7.87 -19.35 -12.01
C ASP A 56 -8.66 -18.44 -12.98
N SER A 57 -9.82 -17.93 -12.58
CA SER A 57 -10.67 -17.08 -13.42
C SER A 57 -10.14 -15.65 -13.53
N THR A 58 -9.51 -15.13 -12.47
CA THR A 58 -9.01 -13.74 -12.43
C THR A 58 -7.49 -13.64 -12.46
N GLY A 59 -6.78 -14.75 -12.25
CA GLY A 59 -5.33 -14.79 -12.10
C GLY A 59 -4.81 -14.06 -10.85
N LYS A 60 -5.71 -13.71 -9.91
CA LYS A 60 -5.36 -12.89 -8.73
C LYS A 60 -5.19 -13.76 -7.48
N PRO A 61 -4.32 -13.34 -6.55
CA PRO A 61 -4.19 -14.03 -5.28
C PRO A 61 -5.44 -13.85 -4.42
N VAL A 62 -5.94 -14.95 -3.87
CA VAL A 62 -7.14 -15.00 -3.00
C VAL A 62 -6.85 -14.37 -1.63
N ASN A 63 -5.68 -14.65 -1.07
CA ASN A 63 -5.27 -14.16 0.25
C ASN A 63 -4.03 -13.27 0.12
N MET A 64 -4.25 -11.97 0.01
CA MET A 64 -3.16 -11.00 0.07
C MET A 64 -2.85 -10.63 1.53
N PRO A 65 -1.57 -10.53 1.93
CA PRO A 65 -1.24 -10.03 3.25
C PRO A 65 -1.65 -8.57 3.40
N PRO A 66 -2.03 -8.13 4.61
CA PRO A 66 -2.36 -6.75 4.88
C PRO A 66 -1.16 -5.84 4.56
N VAL A 67 -1.44 -4.60 4.15
CA VAL A 67 -0.41 -3.59 3.97
C VAL A 67 0.21 -3.29 5.34
N PRO A 68 1.51 -3.53 5.57
CA PRO A 68 2.10 -3.32 6.88
C PRO A 68 2.02 -1.84 7.26
N SER A 69 1.76 -1.55 8.53
CA SER A 69 1.77 -0.18 9.07
C SER A 69 3.13 0.19 9.66
N TYR A 70 3.93 -0.80 10.00
CA TYR A 70 5.23 -0.63 10.64
C TYR A 70 6.24 -1.57 9.98
N CYS A 71 7.51 -1.20 10.04
CA CYS A 71 8.59 -2.04 9.55
C CYS A 71 8.86 -3.15 10.57
N ASP A 72 8.84 -4.40 10.12
CA ASP A 72 9.06 -5.56 10.99
C ASP A 72 10.47 -5.62 11.60
N ARG A 73 11.42 -4.84 11.06
CA ARG A 73 12.82 -4.79 11.54
C ARG A 73 13.10 -3.68 12.54
N CYS A 74 12.59 -2.46 12.29
CA CYS A 74 12.86 -1.32 13.16
C CYS A 74 11.65 -0.81 13.96
N GLY A 75 10.47 -1.38 13.75
CA GLY A 75 9.22 -0.99 14.43
C GLY A 75 8.69 0.39 14.03
N LEU A 76 9.42 1.15 13.21
CA LEU A 76 9.00 2.48 12.77
C LEU A 76 7.93 2.41 11.69
N ALA A 77 7.12 3.45 11.63
CA ALA A 77 6.07 3.57 10.62
C ALA A 77 6.69 3.53 9.21
N VAL A 78 6.10 2.71 8.34
CA VAL A 78 6.51 2.62 6.93
C VAL A 78 6.15 3.91 6.18
N PRO A 79 6.80 4.21 5.03
CA PRO A 79 6.74 5.54 4.40
C PRO A 79 5.32 6.04 4.10
N TRP A 80 4.40 5.14 3.74
CA TRP A 80 3.03 5.51 3.41
C TRP A 80 2.14 5.86 4.61
N ASN A 81 2.54 5.54 5.85
CA ASN A 81 1.79 5.98 7.01
C ASN A 81 1.85 7.50 7.19
N SER A 82 2.99 8.12 6.86
CA SER A 82 3.12 9.57 6.81
C SER A 82 2.22 10.17 5.73
N TYR A 83 2.19 9.56 4.54
CA TYR A 83 1.30 9.98 3.46
C TYR A 83 -0.18 9.89 3.85
N ARG A 84 -0.61 8.77 4.45
CA ARG A 84 -1.99 8.60 4.97
C ARG A 84 -2.35 9.65 6.02
N ARG A 85 -1.44 10.04 6.91
CA ARG A 85 -1.68 11.11 7.88
C ARG A 85 -1.85 12.47 7.20
N ILE A 86 -1.03 12.76 6.19
CA ILE A 86 -1.11 14.01 5.42
C ILE A 86 -2.42 14.07 4.62
N VAL A 87 -2.75 13.03 3.86
CA VAL A 87 -4.01 12.97 3.11
C VAL A 87 -5.22 13.04 4.02
N ARG A 88 -5.21 12.36 5.18
CA ARG A 88 -6.29 12.50 6.18
C ARG A 88 -6.41 13.93 6.69
N ARG A 89 -5.31 14.60 7.00
CA ARG A 89 -5.32 16.01 7.40
C ARG A 89 -5.88 16.90 6.29
N ILE A 90 -5.43 16.74 5.05
CA ILE A 90 -5.92 17.53 3.92
C ILE A 90 -7.38 17.24 3.62
N ALA A 91 -7.82 15.97 3.65
CA ALA A 91 -9.22 15.61 3.48
C ALA A 91 -10.10 16.27 4.55
N THR A 92 -9.66 16.33 5.82
CA THR A 92 -10.39 17.07 6.87
C THR A 92 -10.36 18.59 6.69
N THR A 93 -9.35 19.14 6.02
CA THR A 93 -9.25 20.59 5.77
C THR A 93 -10.01 21.03 4.52
N VAL A 94 -10.09 20.17 3.49
CA VAL A 94 -10.69 20.46 2.18
C VAL A 94 -12.16 20.03 2.12
N PHE A 95 -12.57 18.98 2.86
CA PHE A 95 -13.97 18.62 3.08
C PHE A 95 -14.46 19.14 4.43
N ARG A 96 -14.48 20.47 4.63
CA ARG A 96 -15.51 21.03 5.52
C ARG A 96 -16.79 21.09 4.70
N PRO A 97 -17.85 20.30 5.02
CA PRO A 97 -19.14 20.54 4.40
C PRO A 97 -19.57 21.97 4.71
N ILE A 98 -19.75 22.77 3.66
CA ILE A 98 -20.40 24.08 3.75
C ILE A 98 -21.85 23.80 4.14
N GLY A 99 -22.15 23.91 5.43
CA GLY A 99 -23.52 23.85 5.93
C GLY A 99 -23.70 22.94 7.13
N SER A 100 -23.36 23.45 8.32
CA SER A 100 -24.14 23.12 9.52
C SER A 100 -24.86 24.39 9.95
N LYS A 101 -26.09 24.59 9.42
CA LYS A 101 -27.02 25.54 10.02
C LYS A 101 -27.40 24.98 11.39
N ARG A 102 -26.88 25.60 12.44
CA ARG A 102 -27.34 25.43 13.82
C ARG A 102 -28.74 26.07 13.90
N SER A 103 -29.80 25.27 13.88
CA SER A 103 -31.13 25.73 14.31
C SER A 103 -31.15 25.70 15.84
N ARG A 104 -31.42 26.88 16.42
CA ARG A 104 -31.81 27.06 17.83
C ARG A 104 -33.11 26.33 18.12
#